data_AF-A0A2J7ZFL3-F1
#
_entry.id   AF-A0A2J7ZFL3-F1
#
_cell.length_a   1.000
_cell.length_b   1.000
_cell.length_c   1.000
_cell.angle_alpha   90.00
_cell.angle_beta   90.00
_cell.angle_gamma   90.00
#
_symmetry.space_group_name_H-M   'P 1'
#
loop_
_entity.id
_entity.type
_entity.pdbx_description
1 polymer ?
#
loop_
_entity_poly.entity_id
_entity_poly.type
_entity_poly.pdbx_seq_one_letter_code
_entity_poly.pdbx_strand_id
1 'polypeptide(L)'
;VGREQILRVHLARRGLPLCDDVSVPSLAAMTTGFTGADLANLVNEAALLGGRAGKEAVGRAEFDSAVMRSLAGIEKKRSILQGEEKAVVSRHEVGHALVGAAVSRLLGGFSGEPSRLSIIPRTGGALGFTY
;
A
#
# COMPACT_ATOMS: atom_id res chain seq x y z
N VAL A 1 14.64 10.19 10.23
CA VAL A 1 15.86 9.55 10.78
C VAL A 1 15.61 8.15 11.34
N GLY A 2 14.79 7.96 12.38
CA GLY A 2 14.60 6.63 13.00
C GLY A 2 14.03 5.54 12.08
N ARG A 3 13.00 5.87 11.28
CA ARG A 3 12.38 4.91 10.33
C ARG A 3 13.35 4.37 9.28
N GLU A 4 14.15 5.26 8.70
CA GLU A 4 15.16 4.87 7.70
C GLU A 4 16.23 3.94 8.29
N GLN A 5 16.64 4.18 9.53
CA GLN A 5 17.59 3.31 10.23
C GLN A 5 17.02 1.91 10.43
N ILE A 6 15.75 1.82 10.87
CA ILE A 6 15.05 0.54 11.03
C ILE A 6 14.95 -0.19 9.69
N LEU A 7 14.53 0.49 8.63
CA LEU A 7 14.46 -0.08 7.28
C LEU A 7 15.82 -0.59 6.81
N ARG A 8 16.91 0.18 6.99
CA ARG A 8 18.27 -0.25 6.63
C ARG A 8 18.67 -1.54 7.35
N VAL A 9 18.39 -1.65 8.64
CA VAL A 9 18.69 -2.87 9.42
C VAL A 9 17.94 -4.08 8.85
N HIS A 10 16.63 -3.94 8.57
CA HIS A 10 15.84 -5.05 8.07
C HIS A 10 16.19 -5.44 6.63
N LEU A 11 16.47 -4.47 5.76
CA LEU A 11 16.93 -4.71 4.39
C LEU A 11 18.28 -5.44 4.39
N ALA A 12 19.24 -4.96 5.18
CA ALA A 12 20.57 -5.58 5.29
C ALA A 12 20.49 -6.99 5.90
N ARG A 13 19.74 -7.17 6.99
CA ARG A 13 19.59 -8.48 7.66
C ARG A 13 18.99 -9.54 6.74
N ARG A 14 18.10 -9.15 5.83
CA ARG A 14 17.50 -10.07 4.85
C ARG A 14 18.39 -10.32 3.63
N GLY A 15 19.43 -9.53 3.41
CA GLY A 15 20.27 -9.61 2.22
C GLY A 15 19.45 -9.44 0.92
N LEU A 16 18.43 -8.58 0.96
CA LEU A 16 17.45 -8.47 -0.11
C LEU A 16 18.06 -7.70 -1.30
N PRO A 17 18.21 -8.29 -2.49
CA PRO A 17 18.64 -7.54 -3.67
C PRO A 17 17.52 -6.55 -4.03
N LEU A 18 17.88 -5.28 -4.21
CA LEU A 18 16.95 -4.21 -4.52
C LEU A 18 17.18 -3.71 -5.94
N CYS A 19 16.10 -3.38 -6.64
CA CYS A 19 16.19 -2.66 -7.91
C CYS A 19 16.55 -1.18 -7.68
N ASP A 20 17.06 -0.52 -8.72
CA ASP A 20 17.50 0.89 -8.67
C ASP A 20 16.34 1.88 -8.40
N ASP A 21 15.10 1.45 -8.58
CA ASP A 21 13.89 2.22 -8.30
C ASP A 21 13.50 2.27 -6.81
N VAL A 22 14.26 1.58 -5.94
CA VAL A 22 14.03 1.54 -4.49
C VAL A 22 15.11 2.33 -3.76
N SER A 23 14.68 3.37 -3.04
CA SER A 23 15.52 4.06 -2.06
C SER A 23 14.90 4.07 -0.67
N VAL A 24 15.73 3.93 0.37
CA VAL A 24 15.27 3.95 1.77
C VAL A 24 14.47 5.21 2.13
N PRO A 25 14.85 6.42 1.69
CA PRO A 25 14.04 7.61 1.93
C PRO A 25 12.64 7.51 1.31
N SER A 26 12.53 6.96 0.09
CA SER A 26 11.23 6.77 -0.54
C SER A 26 10.35 5.77 0.22
N LEU A 27 10.94 4.68 0.73
CA LEU A 27 10.25 3.68 1.55
C LEU A 27 9.80 4.26 2.89
N ALA A 28 10.61 5.12 3.50
CA ALA A 28 10.27 5.78 4.76
C ALA A 28 9.11 6.78 4.61
N ALA A 29 8.99 7.45 3.46
CA ALA A 29 7.92 8.39 3.18
C ALA A 29 6.54 7.70 3.06
N MET A 30 6.48 6.58 2.33
CA MET A 30 5.24 5.80 2.13
C MET A 30 4.76 5.02 3.36
N THR A 31 5.58 4.90 4.40
CA THR A 31 5.28 4.12 5.63
C THR A 31 5.07 5.04 6.84
N THR A 32 4.53 6.23 6.58
CA THR A 32 4.16 7.16 7.65
C THR A 32 3.09 6.54 8.55
N GLY A 33 3.32 6.60 9.87
CA GLY A 33 2.46 5.94 10.86
C GLY A 33 2.84 4.49 11.20
N PHE A 34 3.78 3.86 10.47
CA PHE A 34 4.18 2.48 10.74
C PHE A 34 5.09 2.39 11.99
N THR A 35 4.88 1.35 12.79
CA THR A 35 5.75 0.98 13.92
C THR A 35 7.01 0.24 13.43
N GLY A 36 7.99 0.02 14.31
CA GLY A 36 9.17 -0.78 13.99
C GLY A 36 8.85 -2.21 13.51
N ALA A 37 7.83 -2.83 14.12
CA ALA A 37 7.37 -4.15 13.72
C ALA A 37 6.70 -4.13 12.35
N ASP A 38 5.92 -3.09 12.03
CA ASP A 38 5.27 -2.95 10.72
C ASP A 38 6.30 -2.78 9.60
N LEU A 39 7.39 -2.04 9.85
CA LEU A 39 8.48 -1.88 8.89
C LEU A 39 9.23 -3.19 8.66
N ALA A 40 9.45 -3.98 9.72
CA ALA A 40 10.03 -5.30 9.60
C ALA A 40 9.13 -6.24 8.77
N ASN A 41 7.82 -6.17 9.00
CA ASN A 41 6.84 -6.96 8.27
C ASN A 41 6.75 -6.53 6.79
N LEU A 42 6.79 -5.22 6.52
CA LEU A 42 6.81 -4.66 5.16
C LEU A 42 7.97 -5.23 4.34
N VAL A 43 9.19 -5.21 4.88
CA VAL A 43 10.38 -5.73 4.19
C VAL A 43 10.22 -7.23 3.91
N ASN A 44 9.64 -7.98 4.85
CA ASN A 44 9.38 -9.40 4.67
C ASN A 44 8.33 -9.67 3.57
N GLU A 45 7.21 -8.94 3.57
CA GLU A 45 6.16 -9.08 2.56
C GLU A 45 6.68 -8.72 1.15
N ALA A 46 7.48 -7.66 1.03
CA ALA A 46 8.10 -7.29 -0.24
C ALA A 46 9.03 -8.40 -0.76
N ALA A 47 9.83 -9.01 0.12
CA ALA A 47 10.67 -10.15 -0.23
C ALA A 47 9.87 -11.37 -0.69
N LEU A 48 8.79 -11.71 0.04
CA LEU A 48 7.91 -12.82 -0.31
C LEU A 48 7.19 -12.59 -1.65
N LEU A 49 6.79 -11.34 -1.92
CA LEU A 49 6.19 -10.95 -3.20
C LEU A 49 7.17 -11.10 -4.36
N GLY A 50 8.40 -10.60 -4.21
CA GLY A 50 9.46 -10.77 -5.21
C GLY A 50 9.79 -12.23 -5.48
N GLY A 51 9.97 -13.03 -4.42
CA GLY A 51 10.25 -14.47 -4.53
C GLY A 51 9.11 -15.25 -5.20
N ARG A 52 7.85 -14.95 -4.88
CA ARG A 52 6.69 -15.57 -5.55
C ARG A 52 6.60 -15.23 -7.03
N ALA A 53 7.09 -14.05 -7.42
CA ALA A 53 7.15 -13.62 -8.82
C ALA A 53 8.42 -14.13 -9.54
N GLY A 54 9.29 -14.87 -8.86
CA GLY A 54 10.56 -15.36 -9.43
C GLY A 54 11.56 -14.24 -9.75
N LYS A 55 11.45 -13.09 -9.08
CA LYS A 55 12.36 -11.95 -9.32
C LYS A 55 13.68 -12.14 -8.58
N GLU A 56 14.76 -11.76 -9.25
CA GLU A 56 16.11 -11.75 -8.65
C GLU A 56 16.33 -10.55 -7.72
N ALA A 57 15.61 -9.45 -7.96
CA ALA A 57 15.62 -8.24 -7.14
C ALA A 57 14.21 -7.70 -6.88
N VAL A 58 14.04 -7.09 -5.71
CA VAL A 58 12.77 -6.52 -5.24
C VAL A 58 12.73 -5.04 -5.59
N GLY A 59 11.71 -4.64 -6.36
CA GLY A 59 11.54 -3.27 -6.82
C GLY A 59 10.42 -2.54 -6.11
N ARG A 60 10.12 -1.33 -6.59
CA ARG A 60 9.09 -0.45 -5.99
C ARG A 60 7.71 -1.10 -5.94
N ALA A 61 7.35 -1.87 -6.97
CA ALA A 61 6.05 -2.52 -7.07
C ALA A 61 5.77 -3.53 -5.94
N GLU A 62 6.80 -4.25 -5.48
CA GLU A 62 6.67 -5.20 -4.37
C GLU A 62 6.49 -4.48 -3.04
N PHE A 63 7.21 -3.38 -2.82
CA PHE A 63 7.05 -2.55 -1.62
C PHE A 63 5.68 -1.86 -1.59
N ASP A 64 5.23 -1.29 -2.70
CA ASP A 64 3.89 -0.70 -2.79
C ASP A 64 2.80 -1.75 -2.47
N SER A 65 2.95 -2.96 -3.01
CA SER A 65 2.04 -4.08 -2.74
C SER A 65 2.10 -4.55 -1.28
N ALA A 66 3.28 -4.55 -0.67
CA ALA A 66 3.46 -4.88 0.74
C ALA A 66 2.82 -3.83 1.66
N VAL A 67 2.94 -2.53 1.35
CA VAL A 67 2.23 -1.45 2.06
C VAL A 67 0.73 -1.68 1.97
N MET A 68 0.21 -1.96 0.78
CA MET A 68 -1.22 -2.21 0.59
C MET A 68 -1.72 -3.43 1.38
N ARG A 69 -0.91 -4.50 1.47
CA ARG A 69 -1.24 -5.67 2.30
C ARG A 69 -1.24 -5.34 3.78
N SER A 70 -0.35 -4.47 4.23
CA SER A 70 -0.30 -4.03 5.63
C SER A 70 -1.50 -3.15 6.00
N LEU A 71 -1.91 -2.25 5.10
CA LEU A 71 -3.01 -1.30 5.35
C LEU A 71 -4.40 -1.91 5.14
N ALA A 72 -4.60 -2.57 3.99
CA ALA A 72 -5.91 -3.04 3.54
C ALA A 72 -6.05 -4.56 3.59
N GLY A 73 -5.00 -5.29 3.99
CA GLY A 73 -4.97 -6.74 4.01
C GLY A 73 -4.77 -7.39 2.65
N ILE A 74 -4.86 -8.73 2.62
CA ILE A 74 -4.54 -9.53 1.44
C ILE A 74 -5.68 -9.46 0.41
N GLU A 75 -5.34 -9.32 -0.86
CA GLU A 75 -6.32 -9.38 -1.94
C GLU A 75 -7.04 -10.72 -2.05
N LYS A 76 -8.38 -10.68 -2.08
CA LYS A 76 -9.22 -11.86 -2.28
C LYS A 76 -9.41 -12.13 -3.78
N LYS A 77 -8.45 -12.82 -4.40
CA LYS A 77 -8.47 -13.15 -5.84
C LYS A 77 -9.75 -13.83 -6.35
N ARG A 78 -10.48 -14.55 -5.48
CA ARG A 78 -11.74 -15.24 -5.83
C ARG A 78 -13.01 -14.44 -5.50
N SER A 79 -12.87 -13.29 -4.82
CA SER A 79 -13.97 -12.42 -4.46
C SER A 79 -14.09 -11.34 -5.52
N ILE A 80 -14.80 -11.62 -6.60
CA ILE A 80 -15.01 -10.67 -7.69
C ILE A 80 -16.42 -10.09 -7.53
N LEU A 81 -16.51 -8.77 -7.35
CA LEU A 81 -17.80 -8.07 -7.33
C LEU A 81 -18.45 -8.16 -8.72
N GLN A 82 -19.75 -8.46 -8.76
CA GLN A 82 -20.50 -8.61 -10.00
C GLN A 82 -21.75 -7.73 -10.04
N GLY A 83 -22.20 -7.43 -11.27
CA GLY A 83 -23.46 -6.72 -11.53
C GLY A 83 -23.65 -5.45 -10.70
N GLU A 84 -24.79 -5.36 -10.03
CA GLU A 84 -25.18 -4.23 -9.18
C GLU A 84 -24.22 -3.99 -8.01
N GLU A 85 -23.68 -5.05 -7.38
CA GLU A 85 -22.77 -4.90 -6.25
C GLU A 85 -21.49 -4.16 -6.66
N LYS A 86 -20.93 -4.51 -7.82
CA LYS A 86 -19.79 -3.80 -8.40
C LYS A 86 -20.11 -2.32 -8.66
N ALA A 87 -21.31 -2.04 -9.16
CA ALA A 87 -21.74 -0.67 -9.45
C ALA A 87 -21.91 0.16 -8.17
N VAL A 88 -22.51 -0.43 -7.12
CA VAL A 88 -22.68 0.21 -5.80
C VAL A 88 -21.33 0.52 -5.17
N VAL A 89 -20.42 -0.46 -5.09
CA VAL A 89 -19.09 -0.27 -4.49
C VAL A 89 -18.29 0.75 -5.29
N SER A 90 -18.35 0.71 -6.63
CA SER A 90 -17.66 1.70 -7.47
C SER A 90 -18.13 3.12 -7.18
N ARG A 91 -19.44 3.34 -7.07
CA ARG A 91 -19.99 4.66 -6.71
C ARG A 91 -19.61 5.09 -5.29
N HIS A 92 -19.56 4.15 -4.35
CA HIS A 92 -19.15 4.41 -2.97
C HIS A 92 -17.70 4.92 -2.90
N GLU A 93 -16.76 4.19 -3.50
CA GLU A 93 -15.34 4.56 -3.48
C GLU A 93 -15.08 5.84 -4.30
N VAL A 94 -15.72 6.01 -5.46
CA VAL A 94 -15.62 7.26 -6.23
C VAL A 94 -16.19 8.44 -5.44
N GLY A 95 -17.26 8.24 -4.68
CA GLY A 95 -17.82 9.28 -3.81
C GLY A 95 -16.82 9.75 -2.75
N HIS A 96 -16.17 8.81 -2.06
CA HIS A 96 -15.09 9.14 -1.11
C HIS A 96 -13.93 9.88 -1.78
N ALA A 97 -13.49 9.39 -2.95
CA ALA A 97 -12.38 10.00 -3.69
C ALA A 97 -12.71 11.43 -4.13
N LEU A 98 -13.91 11.64 -4.68
CA LEU A 98 -14.36 12.93 -5.19
C LEU A 98 -14.49 13.95 -4.05
N VAL A 99 -15.16 13.57 -2.96
CA VAL A 99 -15.35 14.46 -1.80
C VAL A 99 -14.02 14.79 -1.14
N GLY A 100 -13.14 13.79 -0.94
CA GLY A 100 -11.81 14.02 -0.36
C GLY A 100 -10.96 14.98 -1.19
N ALA A 101 -10.94 14.81 -2.51
CA ALA A 101 -10.23 15.71 -3.42
C ALA A 101 -10.83 17.13 -3.42
N ALA A 102 -12.16 17.25 -3.47
CA ALA A 102 -12.83 18.55 -3.43
C ALA A 102 -12.57 19.29 -2.12
N VAL A 103 -12.68 18.60 -0.98
CA VAL A 103 -12.42 19.17 0.35
C VAL A 103 -10.97 19.62 0.48
N SER A 104 -10.00 18.81 0.03
CA SER A 104 -8.58 19.18 0.07
C SER A 104 -8.27 20.43 -0.75
N ARG A 105 -8.97 20.61 -1.87
CA ARG A 105 -8.83 21.80 -2.73
C ARG A 105 -9.51 23.04 -2.15
N LEU A 106 -10.67 22.88 -1.53
CA LEU A 106 -11.48 24.00 -1.01
C LEU A 106 -11.02 24.47 0.37
N LEU A 107 -10.65 23.53 1.24
CA LEU A 107 -10.16 23.79 2.59
C LEU A 107 -8.63 23.68 2.58
N GLY A 108 -7.96 24.79 2.25
CA GLY A 108 -6.50 24.86 2.23
C GLY A 108 -5.90 24.38 3.56
N GLY A 109 -4.94 23.45 3.47
CA GLY A 109 -4.28 22.86 4.63
C GLY A 109 -4.80 21.48 5.06
N PHE A 110 -5.85 20.95 4.42
CA PHE A 110 -6.25 19.57 4.63
C PHE A 110 -5.38 18.62 3.78
N SER A 111 -4.51 17.86 4.44
CA SER A 111 -3.59 16.89 3.78
C SER A 111 -4.24 15.54 3.43
N GLY A 112 -5.56 15.50 3.25
CA GLY A 112 -6.32 14.26 3.02
C GLY A 112 -6.75 14.04 1.58
N GLU A 113 -5.96 14.51 0.61
CA GLU A 113 -6.22 14.24 -0.80
C GLU A 113 -6.04 12.74 -1.07
N PRO A 114 -7.06 12.06 -1.61
CA PRO A 114 -6.96 10.63 -1.92
C PRO A 114 -5.87 10.36 -2.94
N SER A 115 -4.96 9.46 -2.60
CA SER A 115 -3.84 9.04 -3.46
C SER A 115 -4.17 7.80 -4.29
N ARG A 116 -5.12 6.97 -3.84
CA ARG A 116 -5.49 5.70 -4.49
C ARG A 116 -6.93 5.30 -4.17
N LEU A 117 -7.62 4.77 -5.16
CA LEU A 117 -8.92 4.11 -5.00
C LEU A 117 -8.90 2.71 -5.62
N SER A 118 -9.66 1.77 -5.05
CA SER A 118 -9.79 0.41 -5.57
C SER A 118 -11.12 -0.22 -5.18
N ILE A 119 -11.69 -1.00 -6.09
CA ILE A 119 -12.89 -1.83 -5.86
C ILE A 119 -12.55 -3.32 -5.73
N ILE A 120 -11.26 -3.64 -5.50
CA ILE A 120 -10.80 -5.01 -5.37
C ILE A 120 -10.93 -5.42 -3.89
N PRO A 121 -11.74 -6.45 -3.56
CA PRO A 121 -11.95 -6.86 -2.18
C PRO A 121 -10.69 -7.41 -1.51
N ARG A 122 -10.51 -7.08 -0.22
CA ARG A 122 -9.36 -7.53 0.58
C ARG A 122 -9.76 -8.12 1.94
N THR A 123 -8.85 -8.83 2.58
CA THR A 123 -9.02 -9.41 3.92
C THR A 123 -9.02 -8.28 4.96
N GLY A 124 -10.17 -7.99 5.55
CA GLY A 124 -10.36 -6.80 6.41
C GLY A 124 -11.79 -6.28 6.42
N GLY A 125 -12.68 -6.83 5.60
CA GLY A 125 -14.11 -6.48 5.56
C GLY A 125 -14.46 -5.39 4.55
N ALA A 126 -13.47 -4.78 3.92
CA ALA A 126 -13.66 -3.75 2.91
C ALA A 126 -13.85 -4.39 1.50
N LEU A 127 -14.98 -4.07 0.85
CA LEU A 127 -15.27 -4.46 -0.54
C LEU A 127 -14.55 -3.55 -1.57
N GLY A 128 -14.11 -2.38 -1.12
CA GLY A 128 -13.28 -1.41 -1.82
C GLY A 128 -12.57 -0.52 -0.79
N PHE A 129 -11.69 0.37 -1.23
CA PHE A 129 -11.11 1.39 -0.36
C PHE A 129 -10.66 2.62 -1.15
N THR A 130 -10.60 3.75 -0.45
CA THR A 130 -10.04 5.01 -0.89
C THR A 130 -9.03 5.47 0.16
N TYR A 131 -7.80 5.78 -0.26
CA TYR A 131 -6.67 6.13 0.62
C TYR A 131 -5.92 7.34 0.06
#